data_AF-H9WRK8-F1
#
_entry.id   AF-H9WRK8-F1
#
_cell.length_a   1.000
_cell.length_b   1.000
_cell.length_c   1.000
_cell.angle_alpha   90.00
_cell.angle_beta   90.00
_cell.angle_gamma   90.00
#
_symmetry.space_group_name_H-M   'P 1'
#
loop_
_entity.id
_entity.type
_entity.pdbx_description
1 polymer ?
#
loop_
_entity_poly.entity_id
_entity_poly.type
_entity_poly.pdbx_seq_one_letter_code
_entity_poly.pdbx_strand_id
1 'polypeptide(L)'
;NFTQLGFYFAYRKALRLALKSINTSPDYKGLTFLRTFTPDHFENGRWDNGGTCERTVPFKKNEIAVEGMNAEMYKIQLEEFEK
;
A
#
# COMPACT_ATOMS: atom_id res chain seq x y z
N ASN A 1 27.14 9.18 -10.79
CA ASN A 1 26.78 7.84 -10.28
C ASN A 1 25.72 8.05 -9.19
N PHE A 2 24.55 7.40 -9.29
CA PHE A 2 23.48 7.50 -8.28
C PHE A 2 23.13 6.10 -7.78
N THR A 3 22.96 5.94 -6.46
CA THR A 3 22.55 4.68 -5.85
C THR A 3 21.07 4.43 -6.09
N GLN A 4 20.73 3.28 -6.70
CA GLN A 4 19.35 2.83 -6.82
C GLN A 4 18.89 2.19 -5.51
N LEU A 5 17.95 2.86 -4.82
CA LEU A 5 17.48 2.46 -3.47
C LEU A 5 16.27 1.50 -3.48
N GLY A 6 15.61 1.34 -4.64
CA GLY A 6 14.50 0.42 -4.84
C GLY A 6 13.13 0.95 -4.39
N PHE A 7 12.08 0.21 -4.78
CA PHE A 7 10.68 0.58 -4.60
C PHE A 7 10.29 0.75 -3.12
N TYR A 8 10.61 -0.23 -2.27
CA TYR A 8 10.21 -0.21 -0.85
C TYR A 8 10.84 0.96 -0.07
N PHE A 9 12.08 1.34 -0.41
CA PHE A 9 12.70 2.53 0.17
C PHE A 9 11.92 3.79 -0.18
N ALA A 10 11.62 3.99 -1.47
CA ALA A 10 10.88 5.16 -1.93
C ALA A 10 9.47 5.20 -1.33
N TYR A 11 8.78 4.06 -1.31
CA TYR A 11 7.44 3.92 -0.74
C TYR A 11 7.40 4.28 0.75
N ARG A 12 8.30 3.70 1.54
CA ARG A 12 8.43 4.00 2.98
C ARG A 12 8.73 5.48 3.22
N LYS A 13 9.67 6.04 2.46
CA LYS A 13 10.07 7.45 2.60
C LYS A 13 8.93 8.40 2.27
N ALA A 14 8.14 8.11 1.24
CA ALA A 14 6.97 8.91 0.87
C ALA A 14 5.91 8.91 1.99
N LEU A 15 5.55 7.73 2.50
CA LEU A 15 4.58 7.61 3.61
C LEU A 15 5.05 8.37 4.86
N ARG A 16 6.31 8.17 5.26
CA ARG A 16 6.90 8.87 6.41
C ARG A 16 6.82 10.38 6.27
N LEU A 17 7.18 10.91 5.11
CA LEU A 17 7.19 12.35 4.87
C LEU A 17 5.77 12.91 4.89
N ALA A 18 4.82 12.24 4.24
CA ALA A 18 3.42 12.67 4.23
C ALA A 18 2.83 12.71 5.66
N LEU A 19 2.96 11.62 6.42
CA LEU A 19 2.45 11.54 7.79
C LEU A 19 3.13 12.55 8.71
N LYS A 20 4.46 12.68 8.62
CA LYS A 20 5.20 13.70 9.38
C LYS A 20 4.71 15.10 9.06
N SER A 21 4.57 15.45 7.78
CA SER A 21 4.10 16.76 7.35
C SER A 21 2.70 17.08 7.88
N ILE A 22 1.79 16.11 7.89
CA ILE A 22 0.45 16.27 8.47
C ILE A 22 0.54 16.48 9.98
N ASN A 23 1.29 15.62 10.69
CA ASN A 23 1.41 15.65 12.15
C ASN A 23 2.13 16.90 12.69
N THR A 24 3.07 17.45 11.92
CA THR A 24 3.84 18.63 12.34
C THR A 24 3.32 19.94 11.76
N SER A 25 2.25 19.92 10.96
CA SER A 25 1.69 21.14 10.38
C SER A 25 0.96 21.94 11.46
N PRO A 26 1.38 23.19 11.77
CA PRO A 26 0.73 24.00 12.80
C PRO A 26 -0.69 24.43 12.43
N ASP A 27 -1.00 24.44 11.13
CA ASP A 27 -2.28 24.92 10.59
C ASP A 27 -3.28 23.80 10.27
N TYR A 28 -2.85 22.53 10.37
CA TYR A 28 -3.72 21.40 10.06
C TYR A 28 -4.72 21.14 11.19
N LYS A 29 -6.02 21.28 10.88
CA LYS A 29 -7.14 21.05 11.80
C LYS A 29 -8.10 19.95 11.35
N GLY A 30 -7.75 19.26 10.26
CA GLY A 30 -8.59 18.24 9.65
C GLY A 30 -8.48 16.87 10.35
N LEU A 31 -9.38 15.97 9.97
CA LEU A 31 -9.27 14.55 10.30
C LEU A 31 -8.60 13.81 9.14
N THR A 32 -7.51 13.11 9.43
CA THR A 32 -6.85 12.21 8.47
C THR A 32 -7.04 10.77 8.88
N PHE A 33 -7.32 9.91 7.91
CA PHE A 33 -7.25 8.46 8.06
C PHE A 33 -6.38 7.86 6.95
N LEU A 34 -5.62 6.83 7.28
CA LEU A 34 -4.85 6.07 6.31
C LEU A 34 -5.73 4.96 5.73
N ARG A 35 -5.96 4.98 4.41
CA ARG A 35 -6.44 3.81 3.67
C ARG A 35 -5.24 2.99 3.24
N THR A 36 -5.21 1.73 3.63
CA THR A 36 -4.12 0.81 3.29
C THR A 36 -4.20 0.34 1.83
N PHE A 37 -3.24 -0.50 1.42
CA PHE A 37 -3.18 -1.06 0.08
C PHE A 37 -4.49 -1.79 -0.28
N THR A 38 -4.78 -1.87 -1.58
CA THR A 38 -5.83 -2.74 -2.11
C THR A 38 -5.15 -3.99 -2.67
N PRO A 39 -5.53 -5.20 -2.23
CA PRO A 39 -4.97 -6.43 -2.77
C PRO A 39 -5.15 -6.55 -4.29
N ASP A 40 -4.28 -7.35 -4.89
CA ASP A 40 -4.47 -7.82 -6.25
C ASP A 40 -5.79 -8.62 -6.34
N HIS A 41 -6.54 -8.43 -7.43
CA HIS A 41 -7.85 -9.01 -7.67
C HIS A 41 -7.94 -9.72 -9.03
N PHE A 42 -6.79 -9.91 -9.70
CA PHE A 42 -6.72 -10.67 -10.94
C PHE A 42 -6.71 -12.19 -10.67
N GLU A 43 -7.45 -12.93 -11.49
CA GLU A 43 -7.52 -14.39 -11.53
C GLU A 43 -6.85 -14.92 -12.80
N ASN A 44 -6.36 -16.16 -12.78
CA ASN A 44 -5.69 -16.83 -13.92
C ASN A 44 -4.38 -16.15 -14.39
N GLY A 45 -3.83 -15.25 -13.58
CA GLY A 45 -2.62 -14.49 -13.87
C GLY A 45 -2.56 -13.21 -13.05
N ARG A 46 -1.45 -12.49 -13.17
CA ARG A 46 -1.27 -11.12 -12.67
C ARG A 46 -1.82 -10.12 -13.66
N TRP A 47 -1.99 -8.90 -13.18
CA TRP A 47 -2.38 -7.74 -13.98
C TRP A 47 -1.52 -7.52 -15.24
N ASP A 48 -0.24 -7.91 -15.21
CA ASP A 48 0.74 -7.67 -16.28
C ASP A 48 1.04 -8.88 -17.16
N ASN A 49 0.45 -10.05 -16.88
CA ASN A 49 0.80 -11.30 -17.59
C ASN A 49 -0.41 -12.13 -18.05
N GLY A 50 -1.55 -11.48 -18.29
CA GLY A 50 -2.75 -12.13 -18.83
C GLY A 50 -3.78 -12.54 -17.78
N GLY A 51 -3.70 -11.99 -16.56
CA GLY A 51 -4.75 -12.12 -15.57
C GLY A 51 -6.07 -11.48 -15.99
N THR A 52 -7.17 -11.97 -15.42
CA THR A 52 -8.55 -11.57 -15.72
C THR A 52 -9.23 -11.03 -14.46
N CYS A 53 -10.15 -10.09 -14.61
CA CYS A 53 -10.95 -9.52 -13.52
C CYS A 53 -12.44 -9.61 -13.89
N GLU A 54 -12.98 -10.82 -13.95
CA GLU A 54 -14.37 -11.05 -14.35
C GLU A 54 -15.32 -11.30 -13.16
N ARG A 55 -14.77 -11.36 -11.94
CA ARG A 55 -15.57 -11.58 -10.74
C ARG A 55 -16.67 -10.52 -10.60
N THR A 56 -17.90 -10.97 -10.40
CA THR A 56 -19.08 -10.13 -10.16
C THR A 56 -19.50 -10.10 -8.69
N VAL A 57 -18.82 -10.87 -7.84
CA VAL A 57 -19.07 -10.96 -6.40
C VAL A 57 -17.78 -10.70 -5.61
N PRO A 58 -17.88 -10.07 -4.42
CA PRO A 58 -16.71 -9.80 -3.60
C PRO A 58 -16.07 -11.10 -3.10
N PHE A 59 -14.78 -11.03 -2.77
CA PHE A 59 -14.12 -12.09 -2.02
C PHE A 59 -14.73 -12.21 -0.62
N LYS A 60 -14.88 -13.44 -0.15
CA LYS A 60 -15.21 -13.74 1.25
C LYS A 60 -13.95 -13.66 2.11
N LYS A 61 -14.17 -13.66 3.43
CA LYS A 61 -13.09 -13.75 4.41
C LYS A 61 -12.25 -15.01 4.10
N ASN A 62 -10.92 -14.82 4.00
CA ASN A 62 -9.92 -15.84 3.66
C ASN A 62 -9.84 -16.27 2.19
N GLU A 63 -10.55 -15.62 1.27
CA GLU A 63 -10.40 -15.88 -0.18
C GLU A 63 -9.31 -15.01 -0.84
N ILE A 64 -8.70 -14.08 -0.10
CA ILE A 64 -7.62 -13.21 -0.58
C ILE A 64 -6.32 -13.59 0.12
N ALA A 65 -5.29 -13.91 -0.67
CA ALA A 65 -3.92 -13.98 -0.19
C ALA A 65 -3.29 -12.58 -0.23
N VAL A 66 -2.78 -12.12 0.92
CA VAL A 66 -1.95 -10.92 1.01
C VAL A 66 -0.49 -11.36 1.02
N GLU A 67 0.16 -11.32 -0.14
CA GLU A 67 1.51 -11.85 -0.33
C GLU A 67 2.38 -10.92 -1.20
N GLY A 68 3.67 -11.26 -1.30
CA GLY A 68 4.62 -10.55 -2.15
C GLY A 68 4.70 -9.05 -1.86
N MET A 69 4.64 -8.23 -2.91
CA MET A 69 4.72 -6.78 -2.81
C MET A 69 3.59 -6.18 -1.97
N ASN A 70 2.38 -6.74 -2.06
CA ASN A 70 1.21 -6.28 -1.31
C ASN A 70 1.41 -6.45 0.21
N ALA A 71 1.94 -7.60 0.64
CA ALA A 71 2.24 -7.86 2.04
C ALA A 71 3.31 -6.91 2.59
N GLU A 72 4.38 -6.66 1.82
CA GLU A 72 5.45 -5.76 2.24
C GLU A 72 4.97 -4.30 2.29
N MET A 73 4.16 -3.86 1.31
CA MET A 73 3.55 -2.54 1.32
C MET A 73 2.61 -2.37 2.52
N TYR A 74 1.80 -3.38 2.85
CA TYR A 74 0.93 -3.35 4.02
C TYR A 74 1.72 -3.20 5.32
N LYS A 75 2.78 -3.99 5.47
CA LYS A 75 3.68 -3.92 6.62
C LYS A 75 4.31 -2.53 6.76
N ILE A 76 4.83 -1.96 5.66
CA ILE A 76 5.40 -0.60 5.66
C ILE A 76 4.34 0.44 6.07
N GLN A 77 3.11 0.33 5.57
CA GLN A 77 2.02 1.23 5.94
C GLN A 77 1.74 1.20 7.44
N LEU A 78 1.63 0.01 8.04
CA LEU A 78 1.42 -0.14 9.48
C LEU A 78 2.61 0.43 10.27
N GLU A 79 3.84 0.07 9.90
CA GLU A 79 5.05 0.52 10.60
C GLU A 79 5.27 2.04 10.53
N GLU A 80 4.89 2.72 9.45
CA GLU A 80 5.00 4.18 9.37
C GLU A 80 3.79 4.90 9.99
N PHE A 81 2.64 4.24 10.08
CA PHE A 81 1.46 4.78 10.76
C PHE A 81 1.55 4.72 12.28
N GLU A 82 2.22 3.68 12.81
CA GLU A 82 2.45 3.50 14.25
C GLU A 82 3.56 4.40 14.83
N LYS A 83 4.21 5.22 14.00
CA LYS A 83 5.27 6.17 14.40
C LYS A 83 4.74 7.57 14.68
#